data_AF-A0A957WTP7-F1
#
_entry.id   AF-A0A957WTP7-F1
#
_cell.length_a   1.000
_cell.length_b   1.000
_cell.length_c   1.000
_cell.angle_alpha   90.00
_cell.angle_beta   90.00
_cell.angle_gamma   90.00
#
_symmetry.space_group_name_H-M   'P 1'
#
loop_
_entity.id
_entity.type
_entity.pdbx_description
1 polymer ?
#
loop_
_entity_poly.entity_id
_entity_poly.type
_entity_poly.pdbx_seq_one_letter_code
_entity_poly.pdbx_strand_id
1 'polypeptide(L)'
;KALVSALTDAEIGVRFWASDALGKCGSPIAVEPLAQLLRHEKHEGVRRQAIESLQEIGGERAEQVLTNLPKSSGFLGWLKQSLV
;
A
#
# COMPACT_ATOMS: atom_id res chain seq x y z
N LYS A 1 -12.17 10.56 -3.43
CA LYS A 1 -12.92 9.68 -4.36
C LYS A 1 -12.11 9.38 -5.64
N ALA A 2 -11.57 10.37 -6.34
CA ALA A 2 -10.79 10.16 -7.58
C ALA A 2 -9.53 9.28 -7.42
N LEU A 3 -8.77 9.44 -6.33
CA LEU A 3 -7.57 8.62 -6.10
C LEU A 3 -7.89 7.14 -5.83
N VAL A 4 -9.01 6.86 -5.16
CA VAL A 4 -9.45 5.48 -4.89
C VAL A 4 -9.81 4.76 -6.19
N SER A 5 -10.47 5.44 -7.14
CA SER A 5 -10.74 4.84 -8.46
C SER A 5 -9.47 4.63 -9.28
N ALA A 6 -8.47 5.50 -9.13
CA ALA A 6 -7.20 5.38 -9.84
C ALA A 6 -6.35 4.17 -9.39
N LEU A 7 -6.66 3.55 -8.24
CA LEU A 7 -6.04 2.30 -7.80
C LEU A 7 -6.37 1.11 -8.71
N THR A 8 -7.40 1.18 -9.55
CA THR A 8 -7.75 0.10 -10.49
C THR A 8 -7.48 0.47 -11.94
N ASP A 9 -6.70 1.52 -12.18
CA ASP A 9 -6.38 1.97 -13.53
C ASP A 9 -5.56 0.93 -14.31
N ALA A 10 -5.72 0.89 -15.63
CA ALA A 10 -4.98 -0.03 -16.48
C ALA A 10 -3.47 0.28 -16.46
N GLU A 11 -3.09 1.56 -16.33
CA GLU A 11 -1.71 1.98 -16.32
C GLU A 11 -1.06 1.77 -14.94
N ILE A 12 0.07 1.05 -14.93
CA ILE A 12 0.85 0.80 -13.71
C ILE A 12 1.26 2.10 -13.03
N GLY A 13 1.65 3.12 -13.82
CA GLY A 13 2.05 4.43 -13.32
C GLY A 13 0.93 5.13 -12.57
N VAL A 14 -0.29 5.10 -13.10
CA VAL A 14 -1.46 5.69 -12.45
C VAL A 14 -1.74 5.02 -11.12
N ARG A 15 -1.72 3.68 -11.07
CA ARG A 15 -1.92 2.95 -9.80
C ARG A 15 -0.83 3.24 -8.76
N PHE A 16 0.43 3.33 -9.21
CA PHE A 16 1.56 3.69 -8.35
C PHE A 16 1.37 5.07 -7.71
N TRP A 17 1.13 6.10 -8.52
CA TRP A 17 0.95 7.47 -8.03
C TRP A 17 -0.34 7.65 -7.23
N ALA A 18 -1.40 6.93 -7.57
CA ALA A 18 -2.62 6.91 -6.79
C ALA A 18 -2.37 6.36 -5.37
N SER A 19 -1.59 5.29 -5.28
CA SER A 19 -1.18 4.69 -4.01
C SER A 19 -0.35 5.67 -3.17
N ASP A 20 0.71 6.24 -3.74
CA ASP A 20 1.58 7.25 -3.10
C ASP A 20 0.78 8.46 -2.59
N ALA A 21 -0.11 9.01 -3.43
CA ALA A 21 -0.93 10.15 -3.04
C ALA A 21 -1.91 9.82 -1.89
N LEU A 22 -2.41 8.59 -1.83
CA LEU A 22 -3.27 8.13 -0.73
C LEU A 22 -2.48 7.96 0.58
N GLY A 23 -1.24 7.46 0.51
CA GLY A 23 -0.31 7.39 1.65
C GLY A 23 -0.03 8.77 2.24
N LYS A 24 0.43 9.70 1.39
CA LYS A 24 0.72 11.10 1.76
C LYS A 24 -0.48 11.87 2.28
N CYS A 25 -1.69 11.50 1.84
CA CYS A 25 -2.92 12.08 2.39
C CYS A 25 -3.13 11.68 3.86
N GLY A 26 -2.57 10.56 4.31
CA GLY A 26 -2.61 10.10 5.70
C GLY A 26 -4.02 9.74 6.19
N SER A 27 -5.01 9.63 5.30
CA SER A 27 -6.39 9.42 5.71
C SER A 27 -6.66 7.95 6.02
N PRO A 28 -7.17 7.60 7.21
CA PRO A 28 -7.50 6.21 7.55
C PRO A 28 -8.52 5.55 6.61
N ILE A 29 -9.30 6.34 5.87
CA ILE A 29 -10.26 5.83 4.87
C ILE A 29 -9.56 5.18 3.67
N ALA A 30 -8.27 5.48 3.44
CA ALA A 30 -7.48 4.92 2.36
C ALA A 30 -6.93 3.52 2.67
N VAL A 31 -6.98 3.08 3.93
CA VAL A 31 -6.48 1.76 4.36
C VAL A 31 -7.17 0.62 3.62
N GLU A 32 -8.50 0.63 3.55
CA GLU A 32 -9.27 -0.44 2.92
C GLU A 32 -9.04 -0.51 1.40
N PRO A 33 -9.08 0.61 0.64
CA PRO A 33 -8.69 0.62 -0.77
C PRO A 33 -7.27 0.09 -1.05
N LEU A 34 -6.28 0.50 -0.24
CA LEU A 34 -4.90 0.04 -0.40
C LEU A 34 -4.76 -1.46 -0.07
N ALA A 35 -5.49 -1.95 0.95
CA ALA A 35 -5.54 -3.37 1.26
C ALA A 35 -6.14 -4.20 0.11
N GLN A 36 -7.17 -3.69 -0.56
CA GLN A 36 -7.77 -4.34 -1.73
C GLN A 36 -6.82 -4.35 -2.92
N LEU A 37 -6.10 -3.24 -3.17
CA LEU A 37 -5.05 -3.19 -4.21
C LEU A 37 -4.03 -4.32 -4.00
N LEU A 38 -3.53 -4.50 -2.77
CA LEU A 38 -2.51 -5.51 -2.46
C LEU A 38 -2.96 -6.96 -2.74
N ARG A 39 -4.25 -7.25 -2.69
CA ARG A 39 -4.79 -8.61 -2.95
C ARG A 39 -4.75 -8.99 -4.43
N HIS A 40 -4.83 -8.02 -5.32
CA HIS A 40 -5.02 -8.25 -6.76
C HIS A 40 -3.87 -7.71 -7.62
N GLU A 41 -3.00 -6.87 -7.06
CA GLU A 41 -1.90 -6.25 -7.79
C GLU A 41 -0.76 -7.23 -8.12
N LYS A 42 -0.42 -7.29 -9.40
CA LYS A 42 0.63 -8.16 -9.94
C LYS A 42 1.98 -7.45 -10.04
N HIS A 43 1.99 -6.13 -10.20
CA HIS A 43 3.20 -5.34 -10.33
C HIS A 43 3.85 -5.09 -8.97
N GLU A 44 5.09 -5.54 -8.81
CA GLU A 44 5.79 -5.49 -7.52
C GLU A 44 5.99 -4.07 -7.00
N GLY A 45 6.29 -3.12 -7.90
CA GLY A 45 6.49 -1.72 -7.53
C GLY A 45 5.21 -1.08 -6.97
N VAL A 46 4.04 -1.44 -7.50
CA VAL A 46 2.76 -0.92 -7.00
C VAL A 46 2.42 -1.55 -5.66
N ARG A 47 2.70 -2.86 -5.48
CA ARG A 47 2.55 -3.51 -4.18
C ARG A 47 3.44 -2.88 -3.12
N ARG A 48 4.71 -2.63 -3.42
CA ARG A 48 5.64 -1.95 -2.50
C ARG A 48 5.10 -0.58 -2.12
N GLN A 49 4.70 0.23 -3.09
CA GLN A 49 4.16 1.56 -2.82
C GLN A 49 2.91 1.53 -1.94
N ALA A 50 2.00 0.57 -2.15
CA ALA A 50 0.82 0.44 -1.29
C ALA A 50 1.14 0.02 0.13
N ILE A 51 2.19 -0.79 0.34
CA ILE A 51 2.68 -1.11 1.68
C ILE A 51 3.27 0.13 2.34
N GLU A 52 4.14 0.87 1.65
CA GLU A 52 4.71 2.12 2.15
C GLU A 52 3.61 3.12 2.51
N SER A 53 2.60 3.26 1.63
CA SER A 53 1.45 4.14 1.85
C SER A 53 0.62 3.73 3.08
N LEU A 54 0.45 2.43 3.32
CA LEU A 54 -0.20 1.93 4.54
C LEU A 54 0.64 2.23 5.80
N GLN A 55 1.98 2.17 5.71
CA GLN A 55 2.86 2.55 6.81
C GLN A 55 2.81 4.05 7.10
N GLU A 56 2.76 4.88 6.06
CA GLU A 56 2.62 6.34 6.17
C GLU A 56 1.28 6.74 6.79
N ILE A 57 0.17 6.07 6.43
CA ILE A 57 -1.13 6.30 7.05
C ILE A 57 -1.10 5.88 8.53
N GLY A 58 -0.50 4.72 8.83
CA GLY A 58 -0.37 4.19 10.17
C GLY A 58 -1.70 3.88 10.87
N GLY A 59 -1.60 3.72 12.19
CA GLY A 59 -2.74 3.38 13.05
C GLY A 59 -3.10 1.90 13.03
N GLU A 60 -3.91 1.50 14.01
CA GLU A 60 -4.21 0.09 14.32
C GLU A 60 -4.69 -0.70 13.09
N ARG A 61 -5.56 -0.11 12.26
CA ARG A 61 -6.09 -0.78 11.07
C ARG A 61 -5.01 -1.01 10.01
N ALA A 62 -4.13 -0.04 9.76
CA ALA A 62 -3.08 -0.22 8.78
C ALA A 62 -2.06 -1.26 9.25
N GLU A 63 -1.72 -1.26 10.54
CA GLU A 63 -0.85 -2.26 11.16
C GLU A 63 -1.44 -3.69 11.07
N GLN A 64 -2.75 -3.84 11.30
CA GLN A 64 -3.45 -5.11 11.13
C GLN A 64 -3.38 -5.60 9.67
N VAL A 65 -3.59 -4.71 8.69
CA VAL A 65 -3.48 -5.06 7.27
C VAL A 65 -2.06 -5.56 6.95
N LEU A 66 -1.03 -4.83 7.38
CA LEU A 66 0.37 -5.17 7.12
C LEU A 66 0.79 -6.49 7.77
N THR A 67 0.31 -6.76 9.00
CA THR A 67 0.60 -8.01 9.71
C THR A 67 -0.05 -9.23 9.07
N ASN A 68 -1.21 -9.04 8.45
CA ASN A 68 -1.97 -10.11 7.78
C ASN A 68 -1.54 -10.37 6.34
N LEU A 69 -0.55 -9.64 5.81
CA LEU A 69 -0.03 -9.92 4.47
C LEU A 69 0.69 -11.28 4.45
N PRO A 70 0.45 -12.10 3.42
CA PRO A 70 1.14 -13.38 3.28
C PRO A 70 2.66 -13.13 3.27
N LYS A 71 3.39 -13.88 4.09
CA LYS A 71 4.85 -13.79 4.24
C LYS A 71 5.55 -14.34 2.99
N SER A 72 5.38 -13.68 1.85
CA SER A 72 6.08 -14.01 0.61
C SER A 72 7.45 -13.31 0.64
N SER A 73 8.44 -14.08 1.06
CA SER A 73 9.88 -14.01 0.78
C SER A 73 10.36 -12.78 0.00
N GLY A 74 10.85 -11.77 0.71
CA GLY A 74 11.46 -10.55 0.14
C GLY A 74 11.18 -9.30 0.96
N PHE A 75 10.07 -9.32 1.71
CA PHE A 75 9.57 -8.17 2.47
C PHE A 75 10.31 -7.90 3.79
N LEU A 76 10.73 -8.95 4.50
CA LEU A 76 11.43 -8.81 5.80
C LEU A 76 12.81 -8.15 5.70
N GLY A 77 13.42 -8.11 4.51
CA GLY A 77 14.67 -7.38 4.30
C GLY A 77 14.50 -5.86 4.42
N TRP A 78 13.31 -5.35 4.11
CA TRP A 78 13.02 -3.91 4.10
C TRP A 78 12.49 -3.41 5.45
N LEU A 79 11.64 -4.19 6.14
CA LEU A 79 11.18 -3.88 7.50
C LEU A 79 12.32 -3.76 8.53
N LYS A 80 13.41 -4.52 8.37
CA LYS A 80 14.59 -4.41 9.22
C LYS A 80 15.44 -3.17 8.94
N GLN A 81 15.35 -2.58 7.76
CA GLN A 81 16.16 -1.44 7.35
C GLN A 81 15.50 -0.09 7.72
N SER A 82 14.18 -0.06 7.91
CA SER A 82 13.42 1.15 8.31
C SER A 82 13.33 1.36 9.83
N LEU A 83 13.86 0.44 10.63
CA LEU A 83 13.88 0.49 12.11
C LEU A 83 15.29 0.74 12.69
N VAL A 84 16.19 1.33 11.90
CA VAL A 84 17.52 1.79 12.36
C VAL A 84 17.60 3.30 12.25
#